data_AF-A0A0D0CUW7-F1
#
_entry.id   AF-A0A0D0CUW7-F1
#
_cell.length_a   1.000
_cell.length_b   1.000
_cell.length_c   1.000
_cell.angle_alpha   90.00
_cell.angle_beta   90.00
_cell.angle_gamma   90.00
#
_symmetry.space_group_name_H-M   'P 1'
#
loop_
_entity.id
_entity.type
_entity.pdbx_description
1 polymer ?
#
loop_
_entity_poly.entity_id
_entity_poly.type
_entity_poly.pdbx_seq_one_letter_code
_entity_poly.pdbx_strand_id
1 'polypeptide(L)'
;CNEVWVSQGYPDMPRHAFCIGGTTKLLLQGISPEIIATQGRWTSRAFLQYWRHIEMVLPLFISSFSDVARLHSIDSIMDNFSRKNNLSCTHT
;
A
#
# COMPACT_ATOMS: atom_id res chain seq x y z
N CYS A 1 -0.97 1.61 24.62
CA CYS A 1 -0.12 2.60 23.94
C CYS A 1 -0.09 3.92 24.68
N ASN A 2 -1.22 4.64 24.80
CA ASN A 2 -1.24 5.93 25.48
C ASN A 2 -0.85 5.86 26.96
N GLU A 3 -1.32 4.86 27.71
CA GLU A 3 -0.91 4.67 29.12
C GLU A 3 0.60 4.49 29.28
N VAL A 4 1.21 3.66 28.42
CA VAL A 4 2.67 3.48 28.38
C VAL A 4 3.36 4.79 27.99
N TRP A 5 2.84 5.50 26.98
CA TRP A 5 3.38 6.79 26.52
C TRP A 5 3.39 7.84 27.64
N VAL A 6 2.27 8.01 28.33
CA VAL A 6 2.13 8.93 29.47
C VAL A 6 3.01 8.49 30.64
N SER A 7 3.14 7.18 30.90
CA SER A 7 4.03 6.68 31.96
C SER A 7 5.51 7.02 31.74
N GLN A 8 5.91 7.33 30.51
CA GLN A 8 7.26 7.78 30.16
C GLN A 8 7.41 9.32 30.21
N GLY A 9 6.39 10.04 30.69
CA GLY A 9 6.42 11.49 30.88
C GLY A 9 6.03 12.31 29.64
N TYR A 10 5.55 11.67 28.57
CA TYR A 10 5.05 12.37 27.39
C TYR A 10 3.61 12.85 27.58
N PRO A 11 3.19 13.92 26.87
CA PRO A 11 1.80 14.39 26.91
C PRO A 11 0.82 13.32 26.44
N ASP A 12 -0.41 13.42 26.95
CA ASP A 12 -1.54 12.62 26.49
C ASP A 12 -1.70 12.74 24.96
N MET A 13 -1.86 11.59 24.30
CA MET A 13 -1.89 11.50 22.85
C MET A 13 -3.16 10.80 22.40
N PRO A 14 -3.90 11.36 21.41
CA PRO A 14 -5.11 10.72 20.91
C PRO A 14 -4.82 9.29 20.43
N ARG A 15 -5.70 8.35 20.79
CA ARG A 15 -5.59 6.94 20.37
C ARG A 15 -5.37 6.80 18.86
N HIS A 16 -6.04 7.63 18.08
CA HIS A 16 -5.95 7.63 16.62
C HIS A 16 -4.54 7.91 16.10
N ALA A 17 -3.76 8.76 16.79
CA ALA A 17 -2.38 9.04 16.40
C ALA A 17 -1.49 7.79 16.47
N PHE A 18 -1.67 6.94 17.49
CA PHE A 18 -0.98 5.65 17.57
C PHE A 18 -1.42 4.68 16.48
N CYS A 19 -2.71 4.67 16.12
CA CYS A 19 -3.23 3.85 15.02
C CYS A 19 -2.60 4.25 13.67
N ILE A 20 -2.46 5.56 13.40
CA ILE A 20 -1.83 6.09 12.19
C ILE A 20 -0.33 5.75 12.16
N GLY A 21 0.39 6.03 13.25
CA GLY A 21 1.83 5.76 13.34
C GLY A 21 2.14 4.26 13.23
N GLY A 22 1.37 3.43 13.93
CA GLY A 22 1.49 1.97 13.86
C GLY A 22 1.22 1.43 12.46
N THR A 23 0.18 1.93 11.78
CA THR A 23 -0.13 1.57 10.39
C THR A 23 1.04 1.88 9.46
N THR A 24 1.61 3.09 9.56
CA THR A 24 2.76 3.50 8.74
C THR A 24 3.96 2.60 9.00
N LYS A 25 4.25 2.28 10.27
CA LYS A 25 5.36 1.41 10.64
C LYS A 25 5.21 0.00 10.04
N LEU A 26 4.03 -0.59 10.12
CA LEU A 26 3.75 -1.93 9.60
C LEU A 26 3.81 -1.97 8.05
N LEU A 27 3.30 -0.93 7.39
CA LEU A 27 3.39 -0.80 5.93
C LEU A 27 4.85 -0.74 5.45
N LEU A 28 5.69 0.05 6.13
CA LEU A 28 7.12 0.13 5.83
C LEU A 28 7.90 -1.16 6.14
N GLN A 29 7.32 -2.06 6.93
CA GLN A 29 7.85 -3.42 7.15
C GLN A 29 7.36 -4.42 6.09
N GLY A 30 6.58 -3.98 5.09
CA GLY A 30 6.05 -4.83 4.03
C GLY A 30 4.88 -5.70 4.46
N ILE A 31 4.26 -5.43 5.62
CA ILE A 31 3.08 -6.18 6.05
C ILE A 31 1.89 -5.82 5.15
N SER A 32 1.16 -6.84 4.69
CA SER A 32 0.03 -6.65 3.77
C SER A 32 -0.97 -5.61 4.31
N PRO A 33 -1.40 -4.66 3.46
CA PRO A 33 -2.41 -3.68 3.84
C PRO A 33 -3.71 -4.27 4.39
N GLU A 34 -4.15 -5.43 3.89
CA GLU A 34 -5.36 -6.11 4.37
C GLU A 34 -5.20 -6.56 5.82
N ILE A 35 -4.05 -7.15 6.17
CA ILE A 35 -3.75 -7.58 7.53
C ILE A 35 -3.79 -6.38 8.48
N ILE A 36 -3.15 -5.27 8.09
CA ILE A 36 -3.11 -4.04 8.90
C ILE A 36 -4.52 -3.45 9.05
N ALA A 37 -5.31 -3.42 7.96
CA ALA A 37 -6.67 -2.93 7.98
C ALA A 37 -7.55 -3.75 8.95
N THR A 38 -7.48 -5.09 8.87
CA THR A 38 -8.19 -6.00 9.78
C THR A 38 -7.74 -5.81 11.24
N GLN A 39 -6.44 -5.75 11.50
CA GLN A 39 -5.90 -5.61 12.86
C GLN A 39 -6.25 -4.26 13.48
N GLY A 40 -6.22 -3.18 12.68
CA GLY A 40 -6.61 -1.84 13.11
C GLY A 40 -8.12 -1.61 13.17
N ARG A 41 -8.95 -2.62 12.81
CA ARG A 41 -10.41 -2.53 12.70
C ARG A 41 -10.86 -1.36 11.81
N TRP A 42 -10.11 -1.13 10.75
CA TRP A 42 -10.44 -0.10 9.77
C TRP A 42 -11.60 -0.60 8.91
N THR A 43 -12.79 -0.04 9.13
CA THR A 43 -14.00 -0.40 8.37
C THR A 43 -14.18 0.43 7.11
N SER A 44 -13.42 1.52 6.96
CA SER A 44 -13.54 2.47 5.86
C SER A 44 -12.22 2.65 5.10
N ARG A 45 -12.33 3.13 3.86
CA ARG A 45 -11.18 3.50 3.02
C ARG A 45 -10.34 4.66 3.60
N ALA A 46 -10.74 5.25 4.73
CA ALA A 46 -9.93 6.22 5.46
C ALA A 46 -8.53 5.67 5.78
N PHE A 47 -8.39 4.35 5.94
CA PHE A 47 -7.09 3.68 6.01
C PHE A 47 -6.10 4.13 4.92
N LEU A 48 -6.56 4.26 3.67
CA LEU A 48 -5.71 4.67 2.55
C LEU A 48 -5.24 6.13 2.67
N GLN A 49 -6.02 7.00 3.32
CA GLN A 49 -5.64 8.40 3.53
C GLN A 49 -4.50 8.55 4.54
N TYR A 50 -4.25 7.52 5.36
CA TYR A 50 -3.20 7.51 6.36
C TYR A 50 -1.88 6.90 5.85
N TRP A 51 -1.81 6.50 4.59
CA TRP A 51 -0.57 6.02 3.99
C TRP A 51 0.40 7.19 3.83
N ARG A 52 1.34 7.30 4.77
CA ARG A 52 2.49 8.20 4.67
C ARG A 52 3.65 7.47 4.00
N HIS A 53 4.51 8.21 3.30
CA HIS A 53 5.67 7.68 2.58
C HIS A 53 5.30 6.65 1.50
N ILE A 54 4.26 6.93 0.70
CA ILE A 54 3.76 6.05 -0.37
C ILE A 54 4.89 5.62 -1.32
N GLU A 55 5.82 6.53 -1.63
CA GLU A 55 7.01 6.26 -2.46
C GLU A 55 7.85 5.07 -1.95
N MET A 56 7.89 4.85 -0.64
CA MET A 56 8.62 3.76 0.01
C MET A 56 7.74 2.52 0.22
N VAL A 57 6.44 2.73 0.40
CA VAL A 57 5.46 1.66 0.64
C VAL A 57 5.16 0.90 -0.65
N LEU A 58 4.88 1.59 -1.76
CA LEU A 58 4.46 0.96 -3.02
C LEU A 58 5.47 -0.05 -3.57
N PRO A 59 6.79 0.22 -3.62
CA PRO A 59 7.75 -0.76 -4.11
C PRO A 59 7.70 -2.10 -3.37
N LEU A 60 7.42 -2.09 -2.06
CA LEU A 60 7.34 -3.30 -1.23
C LEU A 60 6.21 -4.24 -1.69
N PHE A 61 5.14 -3.70 -2.28
CA PHE A 61 3.95 -4.47 -2.69
C PHE A 61 3.82 -4.65 -4.20
N ILE A 62 4.46 -3.80 -4.99
CA ILE A 62 4.44 -3.91 -6.47
C ILE A 62 5.54 -4.88 -6.93
N SER A 63 6.72 -4.86 -6.30
CA SER A 63 7.82 -5.77 -6.67
C SER A 63 7.56 -7.23 -6.32
N SER A 64 6.63 -7.52 -5.41
CA SER A 64 6.16 -8.90 -5.16
C SER A 64 5.13 -9.37 -6.20
N PHE A 65 4.62 -8.46 -7.03
CA PHE A 65 3.58 -8.71 -8.03
C PHE A 65 4.14 -8.72 -9.46
N SER A 66 5.42 -8.39 -9.63
CA SER A 66 6.17 -8.56 -10.89
C SER A 66 6.47 -10.04 -11.13
N ASP A 67 5.41 -10.84 -11.25
CA ASP A 67 5.49 -12.16 -11.86
C ASP A 67 5.71 -11.95 -13.36
N VAL A 68 6.89 -12.30 -13.84
CA VAL A 68 7.30 -12.12 -15.24
C VAL A 68 6.28 -12.76 -16.19
N ALA A 69 5.63 -13.86 -15.78
CA ALA A 69 4.58 -14.50 -16.56
C ALA A 69 3.34 -13.61 -16.74
N ARG A 70 2.98 -12.81 -15.72
CA ARG A 70 1.88 -11.84 -15.82
C ARG A 70 2.24 -10.63 -16.65
N LEU A 71 3.49 -10.16 -16.61
CA LEU A 71 3.93 -9.06 -17.46
C LEU A 71 3.79 -9.44 -18.95
N HIS A 72 4.26 -10.63 -19.33
CA HIS A 72 4.05 -11.14 -20.70
C HIS A 72 2.57 -11.28 -21.08
N SER A 73 1.71 -11.65 -20.13
CA SER A 73 0.27 -11.70 -20.39
C SER A 73 -0.33 -10.31 -20.64
N ILE A 74 0.13 -9.28 -19.93
CA ILE A 74 -0.33 -7.89 -20.13
C ILE A 74 0.13 -7.38 -21.49
N ASP A 75 1.39 -7.60 -21.86
CA ASP A 75 1.92 -7.23 -23.17
C ASP A 75 1.08 -7.86 -24.30
N SER A 76 0.78 -9.15 -24.20
CA SER A 76 -0.04 -9.85 -25.19
C SER A 76 -1.48 -9.30 -25.28
N ILE A 77 -2.08 -8.91 -24.15
CA ILE A 77 -3.40 -8.28 -24.12
C ILE A 77 -3.36 -6.90 -24.79
N MET A 78 -2.33 -6.10 -24.49
CA MET A 78 -2.14 -4.76 -25.05
C MET A 78 -1.88 -4.81 -26.57
N ASP A 79 -1.10 -5.80 -27.03
CA ASP A 79 -0.88 -6.06 -28.45
C ASP A 79 -2.16 -6.43 -29.18
N ASN A 80 -2.97 -7.32 -28.59
CA ASN A 80 -4.25 -7.71 -29.17
C ASN A 80 -5.24 -6.56 -29.21
N PHE A 81 -5.28 -5.73 -28.18
CA PHE A 81 -6.10 -4.53 -28.16
C PHE A 81 -5.67 -3.54 -29.24
N SER A 82 -4.35 -3.28 -29.37
CA SER A 82 -3.81 -2.36 -30.37
C SER A 82 -4.11 -2.83 -31.79
N ARG A 83 -3.92 -4.13 -32.07
CA ARG A 83 -4.29 -4.75 -33.36
C ARG A 83 -5.77 -4.63 -33.66
N LYS A 84 -6.63 -4.89 -32.67
CA LYS A 84 -8.09 -4.81 -32.83
C LYS A 84 -8.58 -3.38 -33.11
N ASN A 85 -7.90 -2.37 -32.57
CA ASN A 85 -8.30 -0.97 -32.67
C ASN A 85 -7.45 -0.15 -33.67
N ASN A 86 -6.58 -0.79 -34.45
CA ASN A 86 -5.66 -0.15 -35.41
C ASN A 86 -4.81 0.96 -34.77
N LEU A 87 -4.39 0.77 -33.52
CA LEU A 87 -3.49 1.68 -32.83
C LEU A 87 -2.04 1.31 -33.17
N SER A 88 -1.25 2.27 -33.63
CA SER A 88 0.18 2.07 -33.86
C SER A 88 0.88 1.79 -32.54
N CYS A 89 1.45 0.60 -32.38
CA CYS A 89 2.26 0.27 -31.22
C CYS A 89 3.60 1.02 -31.30
N THR A 90 3.77 2.07 -30.49
CA THR A 90 5.05 2.76 -30.33
C THR A 90 5.87 2.02 -29.27
N HIS A 91 6.69 1.06 -29.70
CA HIS A 91 7.79 0.59 -28.86
C HIS A 91 8.93 1.63 -28.93
N THR A 92 9.25 2.24 -27.78
CA THR A 92 10.52 2.97 -27.52
C THR A 92 11.27 2.25 -26.43
#